data_AF-A0A517TA55-F1
#
_entry.id   AF-A0A517TA55-F1
#
_cell.length_a   1.000
_cell.length_b   1.000
_cell.length_c   1.000
_cell.angle_alpha   90.00
_cell.angle_beta   90.00
_cell.angle_gamma   90.00
#
_symmetry.space_group_name_H-M   'P 1'
#
loop_
_entity.id
_entity.type
_entity.pdbx_description
1 polymer ?
#
loop_
_entity_poly.entity_id
_entity_poly.type
_entity_poly.pdbx_seq_one_letter_code
_entity_poly.pdbx_strand_id
1 'polypeptide(L)'
;MIEQIYDSETISWSKSFCNRWLDSKQCIHVSELSNRKWVSLPIADVMNLMGAEWLETSLANEKLRDFIGIAAGYNEEPLPFKIPASRDSILQFQGETCAVTSLMTNVQESFLVYKDHANRYHLICGPDEFVRSTFMVSYKTAKDIFFEEWANDSNFNEAEIHYFHRIWDQYTWWM
;
A
#
# COMPACT_ATOMS: atom_id res chain seq x y z
N MET A 1 -3.01 5.16 19.12
CA MET A 1 -1.67 5.72 18.91
C MET A 1 -0.83 4.62 18.29
N ILE A 2 -0.04 4.94 17.27
CA ILE A 2 0.87 3.96 16.69
C ILE A 2 2.07 3.76 17.62
N GLU A 3 2.62 2.55 17.66
CA GLU A 3 3.72 2.19 18.56
C GLU A 3 4.84 1.55 17.75
N GLN A 4 6.04 2.12 17.77
CA GLN A 4 7.21 1.47 17.19
C GLN A 4 7.52 0.18 17.95
N ILE A 5 7.76 -0.90 17.22
CA ILE A 5 8.05 -2.22 17.77
C ILE A 5 9.57 -2.42 17.82
N TYR A 6 10.09 -2.80 18.98
CA TYR A 6 11.52 -3.00 19.23
C TYR A 6 11.93 -4.46 19.46
N ASP A 7 10.98 -5.39 19.39
CA ASP A 7 11.31 -6.80 19.59
C ASP A 7 12.06 -7.37 18.37
N SER A 8 13.07 -8.20 18.64
CA SER A 8 13.96 -8.72 17.60
C SER A 8 13.26 -9.65 16.61
N GLU A 9 12.19 -10.32 17.02
CA GLU A 9 11.46 -11.26 16.19
C GLU A 9 10.68 -10.52 15.10
N THR A 10 9.93 -9.48 15.48
CA THR A 10 9.17 -8.63 14.56
C THR A 10 10.09 -7.84 13.64
N ILE A 11 11.23 -7.33 14.13
CA ILE A 11 12.22 -6.66 13.28
C ILE A 11 12.77 -7.64 12.22
N SER A 12 13.17 -8.85 12.64
CA SER A 12 13.66 -9.90 11.74
C SER A 12 12.61 -10.31 10.72
N TRP A 13 11.36 -10.51 11.15
CA TRP A 13 10.23 -10.79 10.27
C TRP A 13 10.00 -9.67 9.26
N SER A 14 10.01 -8.40 9.70
CA SER A 14 9.79 -7.23 8.83
C SER A 14 10.88 -7.10 7.78
N LYS A 15 12.13 -7.40 8.13
CA LYS A 15 13.24 -7.46 7.18
C LYS A 15 13.05 -8.55 6.14
N SER A 16 12.66 -9.75 6.57
CA SER A 16 12.34 -10.86 5.67
C SER A 16 11.15 -10.52 4.75
N PHE A 17 10.12 -9.89 5.30
CA PHE A 17 8.95 -9.42 4.58
C PHE A 17 9.34 -8.41 3.49
N CYS A 18 10.06 -7.34 3.84
CA CYS A 18 10.53 -6.34 2.87
C CYS A 18 11.40 -6.96 1.78
N ASN A 19 12.36 -7.83 2.13
CA ASN A 19 13.24 -8.47 1.14
C ASN A 19 12.49 -9.37 0.15
N ARG A 20 11.35 -9.95 0.56
CA ARG A 20 10.52 -10.78 -0.31
C ARG A 20 9.58 -9.95 -1.17
N TRP A 21 9.01 -8.89 -0.61
CA TRP A 21 7.98 -8.08 -1.27
C TRP A 21 8.54 -6.96 -2.13
N LEU A 22 9.71 -6.41 -1.81
CA LEU A 22 10.29 -5.26 -2.48
C LEU A 22 11.49 -5.64 -3.34
N ASP A 23 11.52 -5.09 -4.56
CA ASP A 23 12.67 -5.19 -5.45
C ASP A 23 13.78 -4.18 -5.10
N SER A 24 14.88 -4.20 -5.87
CA SER A 24 16.00 -3.28 -5.68
C SER A 24 15.66 -1.81 -5.91
N LYS A 25 14.49 -1.51 -6.51
CA LYS A 25 13.94 -0.17 -6.71
C LYS A 25 12.87 0.19 -5.68
N GLN A 26 12.68 -0.65 -4.65
CA GLN A 26 11.65 -0.48 -3.62
C GLN A 26 10.22 -0.54 -4.19
N CYS A 27 10.01 -1.27 -5.27
CA CYS A 27 8.69 -1.56 -5.86
C CYS A 27 8.22 -2.96 -5.45
N ILE A 28 6.90 -3.18 -5.46
CA ILE A 28 6.34 -4.50 -5.16
C ILE A 28 6.66 -5.50 -6.27
N HIS A 29 7.17 -6.68 -5.88
CA HIS A 29 7.34 -7.81 -6.77
C HIS A 29 5.98 -8.34 -7.24
N VAL A 30 5.69 -8.17 -8.54
CA VAL A 30 4.45 -8.70 -9.17
C VAL A 30 4.35 -10.22 -9.01
N SER A 31 5.48 -10.93 -8.99
CA SER A 31 5.51 -12.38 -8.74
C SER A 31 4.91 -12.78 -7.39
N GLU A 32 5.09 -11.97 -6.34
CA GLU A 32 4.51 -12.26 -5.02
C GLU A 32 2.99 -12.11 -5.04
N LEU A 33 2.47 -11.12 -5.76
CA LEU A 33 1.04 -10.96 -5.99
C LEU A 33 0.47 -12.17 -6.74
N SER A 34 1.11 -12.58 -7.84
CA SER A 34 0.71 -13.75 -8.63
C SER A 34 0.75 -15.05 -7.81
N ASN A 35 1.81 -15.28 -7.04
CA ASN A 35 1.99 -16.48 -6.21
C ASN A 35 0.87 -16.61 -5.17
N ARG A 36 0.40 -15.48 -4.63
CA ARG A 36 -0.70 -15.43 -3.64
C ARG A 36 -2.08 -15.38 -4.28
N LYS A 37 -2.17 -15.28 -5.61
CA LYS A 37 -3.42 -15.01 -6.35
C LYS A 37 -4.12 -13.74 -5.85
N TRP A 38 -3.32 -12.73 -5.53
CA TRP A 38 -3.83 -11.43 -5.10
C TRP A 38 -4.05 -10.52 -6.30
N VAL A 39 -5.08 -9.71 -6.19
CA VAL A 39 -5.27 -8.55 -7.04
C VAL A 39 -4.66 -7.32 -6.36
N SER A 40 -4.38 -6.29 -7.14
CA SER A 40 -3.86 -5.04 -6.61
C SER A 40 -4.45 -3.85 -7.34
N LEU A 41 -4.92 -2.87 -6.58
CA LEU A 41 -5.44 -1.62 -7.12
C LEU A 41 -4.43 -0.49 -6.88
N PRO A 42 -3.81 0.06 -7.93
CA PRO A 42 -3.05 1.30 -7.81
C PRO A 42 -3.99 2.49 -7.68
N ILE A 43 -3.65 3.36 -6.73
CA ILE A 43 -4.33 4.62 -6.46
C ILE A 43 -3.25 5.70 -6.50
N ALA A 44 -3.48 6.72 -7.33
CA ALA A 44 -2.59 7.87 -7.40
C ALA A 44 -2.64 8.65 -6.08
N ASP A 45 -1.53 9.29 -5.74
CA ASP A 45 -1.35 10.10 -4.52
C ASP A 45 -1.25 9.29 -3.22
N VAL A 46 -1.07 10.01 -2.12
CA VAL A 46 -1.11 9.51 -0.74
C VAL A 46 -2.53 9.14 -0.33
N MET A 47 -2.66 8.28 0.69
CA MET A 47 -3.97 7.93 1.23
C MET A 47 -4.59 9.14 1.92
N ASN A 48 -5.80 9.50 1.48
CA ASN A 48 -6.57 10.57 2.08
C ASN A 48 -7.53 10.03 3.16
N LEU A 49 -8.32 10.93 3.77
CA LEU A 49 -9.29 10.60 4.81
C LEU A 49 -10.26 9.49 4.38
N MET A 50 -10.80 9.58 3.18
CA MET A 50 -11.78 8.63 2.65
C MET A 50 -11.16 7.25 2.42
N GLY A 51 -9.96 7.20 1.82
CA GLY A 51 -9.23 5.94 1.63
C GLY A 51 -8.88 5.26 2.96
N ALA A 52 -8.52 6.05 3.97
CA ALA A 52 -8.25 5.53 5.31
C ALA A 52 -9.51 5.00 6.02
N GLU A 53 -10.68 5.64 5.83
CA GLU A 53 -11.97 5.15 6.35
C GLU A 53 -12.40 3.83 5.69
N TRP A 54 -12.18 3.70 4.38
CA TRP A 54 -12.51 2.47 3.68
C TRP A 54 -11.56 1.32 4.06
N LEU A 55 -10.27 1.61 4.27
CA LEU A 55 -9.32 0.64 4.82
C LEU A 55 -9.70 0.22 6.24
N GLU A 56 -10.02 1.15 7.13
CA GLU A 56 -10.53 0.84 8.47
C GLU A 56 -11.73 -0.11 8.42
N THR A 57 -12.71 0.18 7.56
CA THR A 57 -13.90 -0.66 7.39
C THR A 57 -13.54 -2.09 6.95
N SER A 58 -12.57 -2.22 6.05
CA SER A 58 -12.13 -3.53 5.54
C SER A 58 -11.35 -4.32 6.58
N LEU A 59 -10.48 -3.65 7.34
CA LEU A 59 -9.77 -4.26 8.47
C LEU A 59 -10.75 -4.73 9.57
N ALA A 60 -11.83 -3.98 9.81
CA ALA A 60 -12.88 -4.37 10.74
C ALA A 60 -13.64 -5.62 10.27
N ASN A 61 -13.89 -5.78 8.96
CA ASN A 61 -14.48 -6.99 8.38
C ASN A 61 -13.59 -8.22 8.58
N GLU A 62 -12.26 -8.04 8.49
CA GLU A 62 -11.24 -9.04 8.82
C GLU A 62 -11.07 -9.26 10.34
N LYS A 63 -11.85 -8.56 11.17
CA LYS A 63 -11.79 -8.59 12.65
C LYS A 63 -10.42 -8.20 13.21
N LEU A 64 -9.66 -7.38 12.48
CA LEU A 64 -8.38 -6.87 12.93
C LEU A 64 -8.60 -5.64 13.81
N ARG A 65 -8.03 -5.67 15.02
CA ARG A 65 -7.97 -4.50 15.91
C ARG A 65 -6.70 -3.70 15.71
N ASP A 66 -5.62 -4.40 15.39
CA ASP A 66 -4.29 -3.86 15.16
C ASP A 66 -3.68 -4.59 13.95
N PHE A 67 -2.74 -3.94 13.28
CA PHE A 67 -1.94 -4.50 12.19
C PHE A 67 -0.51 -3.95 12.26
N ILE A 68 0.35 -4.41 11.35
CA ILE A 68 1.76 -4.02 11.29
C ILE A 68 1.96 -3.04 10.14
N GLY A 69 2.52 -1.88 10.46
CA GLY A 69 3.16 -0.99 9.49
C GLY A 69 4.66 -1.20 9.47
N ILE A 70 5.28 -1.05 8.31
CA ILE A 70 6.73 -1.14 8.13
C ILE A 70 7.18 0.09 7.35
N ALA A 71 8.08 0.87 7.93
CA ALA A 71 8.77 1.94 7.24
C ALA A 71 10.08 1.38 6.67
N ALA A 72 10.28 1.46 5.35
CA ALA A 72 11.43 0.89 4.65
C ALA A 72 12.17 1.99 3.87
N GLY A 73 13.24 2.51 4.48
CA GLY A 73 14.17 3.44 3.84
C GLY A 73 15.14 2.73 2.90
N TYR A 74 15.69 3.46 1.93
CA TYR A 74 16.69 2.90 1.00
C TYR A 74 18.00 2.58 1.75
N ASN A 75 18.41 1.30 1.75
CA ASN A 75 19.53 0.77 2.52
C ASN A 75 19.43 0.96 4.05
N GLU A 76 18.22 1.22 4.56
CA GLU A 76 17.97 1.31 6.00
C GLU A 76 17.33 0.03 6.52
N GLU A 77 17.45 -0.21 7.82
CA GLU A 77 16.76 -1.32 8.46
C GLU A 77 15.26 -1.01 8.55
N PRO A 78 14.36 -1.91 8.10
CA PRO A 78 12.93 -1.66 8.19
C PRO A 78 12.48 -1.48 9.63
N LEU A 79 11.67 -0.45 9.88
CA LEU A 79 11.14 -0.12 11.20
C LEU A 79 9.67 -0.58 11.29
N PRO A 80 9.36 -1.61 12.10
CA PRO A 80 7.99 -2.04 12.31
C PRO A 80 7.24 -1.18 13.33
N PHE A 81 5.95 -1.02 13.10
CA PHE A 81 5.01 -0.30 13.94
C PHE A 81 3.77 -1.15 14.15
N LYS A 82 3.25 -1.14 15.36
CA LYS A 82 1.92 -1.61 15.67
C LYS A 82 0.95 -0.46 15.41
N ILE A 83 -0.03 -0.67 14.54
CA ILE A 83 -0.99 0.35 14.13
C ILE A 83 -2.39 -0.12 14.51
N PRO A 84 -3.12 0.62 15.37
CA PRO A 84 -4.54 0.38 15.58
C PRO A 84 -5.31 0.50 14.26
N ALA A 85 -6.28 -0.38 14.05
CA ALA A 85 -7.15 -0.38 12.88
C ALA A 85 -8.19 0.75 12.95
N SER A 86 -7.71 1.99 12.85
CA SER A 86 -8.54 3.20 12.76
C SER A 86 -7.99 4.17 11.73
N ARG A 87 -8.88 4.93 11.09
CA ARG A 87 -8.54 5.97 10.10
C ARG A 87 -7.41 6.88 10.57
N ASP A 88 -7.53 7.40 11.78
CA ASP A 88 -6.56 8.38 12.31
C ASP A 88 -5.18 7.74 12.54
N SER A 89 -5.12 6.47 12.94
CA SER A 89 -3.84 5.77 13.13
C SER A 89 -3.19 5.40 11.81
N ILE A 90 -3.99 5.04 10.79
CA ILE A 90 -3.52 4.81 9.41
C ILE A 90 -2.89 6.09 8.86
N LEU A 91 -3.57 7.22 8.98
CA LEU A 91 -3.08 8.51 8.49
C LEU A 91 -1.87 9.00 9.29
N GLN A 92 -1.88 8.81 10.62
CA GLN A 92 -0.73 9.12 11.47
C GLN A 92 0.52 8.36 10.98
N PHE A 93 0.39 7.05 10.74
CA PHE A 93 1.49 6.25 10.22
C PHE A 93 1.97 6.72 8.85
N GLN A 94 1.07 7.04 7.92
CA GLN A 94 1.48 7.58 6.62
C GLN A 94 2.22 8.92 6.72
N GLY A 95 1.78 9.79 7.62
CA GLY A 95 2.43 11.07 7.90
C GLY A 95 3.83 10.89 8.49
N GLU A 96 3.98 10.01 9.48
CA GLU A 96 5.27 9.71 10.11
C GLU A 96 6.25 8.99 9.17
N THR A 97 5.74 8.28 8.16
CA THR A 97 6.54 7.56 7.16
C THR A 97 6.56 8.24 5.80
N CYS A 98 6.24 9.53 5.72
CA CYS A 98 6.04 10.25 4.46
C CYS A 98 7.29 10.22 3.54
N ALA A 99 8.50 10.21 4.09
CA ALA A 99 9.74 10.29 3.33
C ALA A 99 10.31 8.92 2.87
N VAL A 100 9.64 7.82 3.18
CA VAL A 100 10.11 6.46 2.87
C VAL A 100 8.99 5.61 2.28
N THR A 101 9.38 4.49 1.68
CA THR A 101 8.42 3.44 1.30
C THR A 101 7.76 2.93 2.58
N SER A 102 6.45 2.76 2.57
CA SER A 102 5.76 2.12 3.70
C SER A 102 4.86 0.99 3.25
N LEU A 103 4.79 -0.05 4.10
CA LEU A 103 3.97 -1.23 3.90
C LEU A 103 3.06 -1.39 5.11
N MET A 104 1.83 -1.82 4.91
CA MET A 104 0.88 -2.16 5.97
C MET A 104 0.29 -3.54 5.69
N THR A 105 0.33 -4.43 6.66
CA THR A 105 -0.14 -5.82 6.57
C THR A 105 -0.44 -6.35 7.98
N ASN A 106 -1.01 -7.55 8.10
CA ASN A 106 -0.99 -8.32 9.35
C ASN A 106 0.05 -9.45 9.32
N VAL A 107 0.24 -10.12 10.46
CA VAL A 107 1.18 -11.24 10.62
C VAL A 107 0.88 -12.40 9.67
N GLN A 108 -0.40 -12.63 9.38
CA GLN A 108 -0.86 -13.67 8.44
C GLN A 108 -0.65 -13.27 6.97
N GLU A 109 -0.27 -12.02 6.71
CA GLU A 109 -0.13 -11.45 5.38
C GLU A 109 -1.36 -11.74 4.53
N SER A 110 -2.52 -11.32 5.03
CA SER A 110 -3.83 -11.45 4.37
C SER A 110 -4.14 -10.30 3.40
N PHE A 111 -3.44 -9.18 3.55
CA PHE A 111 -3.50 -8.03 2.66
C PHE A 111 -2.14 -7.34 2.63
N LEU A 112 -1.96 -6.38 1.72
CA LEU A 112 -0.83 -5.46 1.73
C LEU A 112 -1.29 -4.12 1.22
N VAL A 113 -1.06 -3.05 1.98
CA VAL A 113 -1.11 -1.68 1.47
C VAL A 113 0.32 -1.18 1.34
N TYR A 114 0.72 -0.76 0.14
CA TYR A 114 2.05 -0.25 -0.15
C TYR A 114 1.96 1.22 -0.52
N LYS A 115 2.90 2.05 -0.07
CA LYS A 115 3.06 3.43 -0.51
C LYS A 115 4.48 3.63 -1.01
N ASP A 116 4.64 4.24 -2.18
CA ASP A 116 5.97 4.49 -2.72
C ASP A 116 6.69 5.63 -1.97
N HIS A 117 8.03 5.59 -1.97
CA HIS A 117 8.88 6.55 -1.26
C HIS A 117 8.71 8.01 -1.71
N ALA A 118 8.24 8.24 -2.94
CA ALA A 118 8.03 9.60 -3.46
C ALA A 118 6.57 10.06 -3.34
N ASN A 119 5.71 9.31 -2.64
CA ASN A 119 4.30 9.67 -2.41
C ASN A 119 3.50 9.92 -3.69
N ARG A 120 3.86 9.27 -4.79
CA ARG A 120 3.18 9.38 -6.08
C ARG A 120 1.99 8.46 -6.18
N TYR A 121 2.04 7.31 -5.52
CA TYR A 121 0.96 6.33 -5.51
C TYR A 121 1.03 5.42 -4.28
N HIS A 122 -0.11 4.77 -4.03
CA HIS A 122 -0.19 3.61 -3.17
C HIS A 122 -0.90 2.45 -3.88
N LEU A 123 -0.67 1.24 -3.38
CA LEU A 123 -1.34 0.03 -3.84
C LEU A 123 -2.16 -0.53 -2.68
N ILE A 124 -3.36 -1.01 -2.98
CA ILE A 124 -4.12 -1.90 -2.11
C ILE A 124 -4.09 -3.28 -2.75
N CYS A 125 -3.49 -4.24 -2.05
CA CYS A 125 -3.27 -5.60 -2.53
C CYS A 125 -3.93 -6.60 -1.58
N GLY A 126 -4.46 -7.69 -2.13
CA GLY A 126 -5.07 -8.75 -1.33
C GLY A 126 -5.95 -9.67 -2.16
N PRO A 127 -6.73 -10.54 -1.51
CA PRO A 127 -7.88 -11.20 -2.14
C PRO A 127 -8.83 -10.16 -2.77
N ASP A 128 -9.53 -10.54 -3.85
CA ASP A 128 -10.46 -9.64 -4.56
C ASP A 128 -11.53 -9.05 -3.62
N GLU A 129 -12.04 -9.84 -2.68
CA GLU A 129 -13.00 -9.36 -1.67
C GLU A 129 -12.43 -8.25 -0.76
N PHE A 130 -11.15 -8.34 -0.40
CA PHE A 130 -10.49 -7.34 0.43
C PHE A 130 -10.29 -6.04 -0.36
N VAL A 131 -9.78 -6.13 -1.59
CA VAL A 131 -9.55 -4.94 -2.43
C VAL A 131 -10.86 -4.22 -2.76
N ARG A 132 -11.92 -4.97 -3.09
CA ARG A 132 -13.25 -4.39 -3.36
C ARG A 132 -13.93 -3.79 -2.13
N SER A 133 -13.71 -4.36 -0.95
CA SER A 133 -14.24 -3.77 0.30
C SER A 133 -13.47 -2.50 0.70
N THR A 134 -12.19 -2.42 0.35
CA THR A 134 -11.33 -1.26 0.66
C THR A 134 -11.51 -0.11 -0.33
N PHE A 135 -11.88 -0.38 -1.58
CA PHE A 135 -12.13 0.67 -2.56
C PHE A 135 -13.51 0.45 -3.18
N MET A 136 -14.52 1.09 -2.58
CA MET A 136 -15.96 0.82 -2.81
C MET A 136 -16.49 1.34 -4.15
N VAL A 137 -15.69 1.27 -5.21
CA VAL A 137 -16.08 1.61 -6.57
C VAL A 137 -15.72 0.49 -7.53
N SER A 138 -16.30 0.51 -8.73
CA SER A 138 -15.92 -0.45 -9.77
C SER A 138 -14.46 -0.24 -10.18
N TYR A 139 -13.79 -1.29 -10.64
CA TYR A 139 -12.44 -1.19 -11.19
C TYR A 139 -12.35 -0.19 -12.36
N LYS A 140 -13.39 -0.16 -13.21
CA LYS A 140 -13.48 0.85 -14.27
C LYS A 140 -13.48 2.27 -13.69
N THR A 141 -14.31 2.51 -12.67
CA THR A 141 -14.34 3.82 -11.99
C THR A 141 -13.01 4.16 -11.34
N ALA A 142 -12.34 3.19 -10.71
CA ALA A 142 -11.02 3.40 -10.14
C ALA A 142 -9.97 3.75 -11.22
N LYS A 143 -10.05 3.11 -12.39
CA LYS A 143 -9.24 3.43 -13.56
C LYS A 143 -9.51 4.85 -14.07
N ASP A 144 -10.77 5.20 -14.23
CA ASP A 144 -11.19 6.51 -14.70
C ASP A 144 -10.67 7.59 -13.72
N ILE A 145 -10.81 7.40 -12.41
CA ILE A 145 -10.22 8.30 -11.39
C ILE A 145 -8.69 8.37 -11.53
N PHE A 146 -8.00 7.22 -11.66
CA PHE A 146 -6.54 7.19 -11.77
C PHE A 146 -6.02 7.92 -13.00
N PHE A 147 -6.70 7.81 -14.15
CA PHE A 147 -6.24 8.42 -15.39
C PHE A 147 -6.81 9.81 -15.66
N GLU A 148 -8.10 10.05 -15.41
CA GLU A 148 -8.75 11.31 -15.73
C GLU A 148 -8.40 12.40 -14.71
N GLU A 149 -8.33 12.06 -13.42
CA GLU A 149 -8.06 13.05 -12.36
C GLU A 149 -6.57 13.19 -12.05
N TRP A 150 -5.74 12.20 -12.40
CA TRP A 150 -4.33 12.17 -12.01
C TRP A 150 -3.38 11.94 -13.18
N ALA A 151 -3.35 10.74 -13.77
CA ALA A 151 -2.29 10.39 -14.70
C ALA A 151 -2.31 11.20 -16.02
N ASN A 152 -3.41 11.89 -16.35
CA ASN A 152 -3.52 12.83 -17.47
C ASN A 152 -3.66 14.30 -17.03
N ASP A 153 -3.32 14.64 -15.78
CA ASP A 153 -3.29 16.05 -15.36
C ASP A 153 -2.29 16.82 -16.25
N SER A 154 -2.75 17.92 -16.84
CA SER A 154 -1.97 18.86 -17.63
C SER A 154 -0.73 19.43 -16.91
N ASN A 155 -0.66 19.32 -15.59
CA ASN A 155 0.49 19.72 -14.78
C ASN A 155 1.66 18.72 -14.88
N PHE A 156 1.41 17.47 -15.28
CA PHE A 156 2.45 16.46 -15.43
C PHE A 156 3.09 16.50 -16.81
N ASN A 157 4.39 16.20 -16.84
CA ASN A 157 5.11 16.02 -18.11
C ASN A 157 4.89 14.61 -18.68
N GLU A 158 5.23 14.43 -19.96
CA GLU A 158 5.04 13.15 -20.68
C GLU A 158 5.70 11.94 -19.98
N ALA A 159 6.85 12.14 -19.32
CA ALA A 159 7.53 11.06 -18.61
C ALA A 159 6.79 10.63 -17.33
N GLU A 160 6.14 11.57 -16.64
CA GLU A 160 5.30 11.30 -15.46
C GLU A 160 4.01 10.57 -15.87
N ILE A 161 3.37 11.03 -16.95
CA ILE A 161 2.19 10.34 -17.53
C ILE A 161 2.57 8.91 -17.89
N HIS A 162 3.66 8.72 -18.63
CA HIS A 162 4.15 7.39 -19.01
C HIS A 162 4.51 6.53 -17.79
N TYR A 163 5.06 7.15 -16.74
CA TYR A 163 5.33 6.46 -15.47
C TYR A 163 4.06 5.91 -14.85
N PHE A 164 3.00 6.72 -14.71
CA PHE A 164 1.72 6.28 -14.14
C PHE A 164 1.03 5.20 -14.98
N HIS A 165 1.05 5.32 -16.30
CA HIS A 165 0.59 4.26 -17.21
C HIS A 165 1.32 2.93 -16.93
N ARG A 166 2.64 2.98 -16.81
CA ARG A 166 3.43 1.79 -16.50
C ARG A 166 3.11 1.22 -15.12
N ILE A 167 2.85 2.05 -14.11
CA ILE A 167 2.45 1.58 -12.77
C ILE A 167 1.09 0.87 -12.86
N TRP A 168 0.13 1.46 -13.55
CA TRP A 168 -1.17 0.83 -13.77
C TRP A 168 -1.01 -0.53 -14.47
N ASP A 169 -0.31 -0.57 -15.59
CA ASP A 169 -0.10 -1.80 -16.34
C ASP A 169 0.67 -2.83 -15.52
N GLN A 170 1.68 -2.43 -14.74
CA GLN A 170 2.46 -3.37 -13.92
C GLN A 170 1.61 -4.11 -12.88
N TYR A 171 0.66 -3.42 -12.23
CA TYR A 171 -0.06 -3.95 -11.08
C TYR A 171 -1.49 -4.38 -11.35
N THR A 172 -2.01 -4.23 -12.57
CA THR A 172 -3.42 -4.52 -12.84
C THR A 172 -3.70 -5.68 -13.79
N TRP A 173 -2.67 -6.40 -14.26
CA TRP A 173 -2.82 -7.50 -15.23
C TRP A 173 -3.64 -8.72 -14.76
N TRP A 174 -3.94 -8.80 -13.47
CA TRP A 174 -4.63 -9.95 -12.85
C TRP A 174 -6.09 -9.67 -12.47
N MET A 175 -6.63 -8.50 -12.86
CA MET A 175 -8.00 -8.06 -12.57
C MET A 175 -8.95 -8.20 -13.76
#